data_AF-A0ABD4ALA4-F1
#
_entry.id   AF-A0ABD4ALA4-F1
#
_cell.length_a   1.000
_cell.length_b   1.000
_cell.length_c   1.000
_cell.angle_alpha   90.00
_cell.angle_beta   90.00
_cell.angle_gamma   90.00
#
_symmetry.space_group_name_H-M   'P 1'
#
loop_
_entity.id
_entity.type
_entity.pdbx_description
1 polymer ?
#
loop_
_entity_poly.entity_id
_entity_poly.type
_entity_poly.pdbx_seq_one_letter_code
_entity_poly.pdbx_strand_id
1 'polypeptide(L)'
;MDNYDPILRYYEAEMRYLRESGKEFAKAHPDRARLLNLDRVGDRDPYVERLFEGFAFLTGRLRQKLDDELPELTEGLVSLLWPHYLRMIPSLSIVELTPFAEKLQKTEVVPAGVPVRSAPINVPSPGGAEGVTPRTVQCLYRTTQAVALQPVSITHAGPAVRHDGRSVIRLGFSLQGSALRSETNLSRLQLHLNADLPTAFAMHLALTRQVDAIYWRVPEVRDGEPVALTGVTIEPAGFSTEERLWPKADAAFSGYQLLLEYFTFREKFLFVDLCGLDISTLPEKSTRFELEILLKGAYPSDQRFNAENVRLFCSPVINLFELDAEPIEIDHHETEYRVVPAGHQGEHVETYSVDAIATFDHDTAERYEYVPFATFRHRGGMLRHEAPERYFHTRVRSGVSGLHEMWVIIGGHAWETMDTLPEESLSLRVTGTNGLLPRKGLREASLDELAASTPNVSGVRNLVSPTLPLYPPTEDRFQWRVLSHLAPNFLSMMNAEVLRGALALYDWTNEELNRRRLAGILHVSQEMIEEVSGGAVERGVLIEVTLDAHAFSGEGDVMLFGELLHRFFGAYAEINLFTTLAIVSLPSRSRTEWPRSKAQRAPL
;
A
#
# COMPACT_ATOMS: atom_id res chain seq x y z
N MET A 1 -9.97 -14.11 -16.38
CA MET A 1 -9.06 -14.98 -15.61
C MET A 1 -9.95 -15.67 -14.63
N ASP A 2 -10.19 -16.95 -14.88
CA ASP A 2 -11.07 -17.78 -14.07
C ASP A 2 -10.60 -17.71 -12.62
N ASN A 3 -11.55 -17.43 -11.74
CA ASN A 3 -11.34 -17.46 -10.30
C ASN A 3 -10.93 -18.91 -9.97
N TYR A 4 -9.63 -19.14 -9.79
CA TYR A 4 -9.08 -20.45 -9.52
C TYR A 4 -9.49 -20.78 -8.08
N ASP A 5 -10.65 -21.42 -7.91
CA ASP A 5 -11.08 -21.87 -6.59
C ASP A 5 -10.26 -23.13 -6.23
N PRO A 6 -9.30 -23.05 -5.29
CA PRO A 6 -8.46 -24.19 -4.95
C PRO A 6 -9.30 -25.36 -4.43
N ILE A 7 -10.43 -25.10 -3.75
CA ILE A 7 -11.33 -26.13 -3.23
C ILE A 7 -11.92 -26.94 -4.38
N LEU A 8 -12.27 -26.30 -5.50
CA LEU A 8 -12.81 -27.00 -6.67
C LEU A 8 -11.83 -28.03 -7.21
N ARG A 9 -10.52 -27.71 -7.27
CA ARG A 9 -9.48 -28.66 -7.71
C ARG A 9 -9.39 -29.87 -6.79
N TYR A 10 -9.38 -29.65 -5.47
CA TYR A 10 -9.33 -30.73 -4.48
C TYR A 10 -10.59 -31.60 -4.54
N TYR A 11 -11.76 -30.96 -4.65
CA TYR A 11 -13.05 -31.64 -4.82
C TYR A 11 -13.07 -32.50 -6.10
N GLU A 12 -12.67 -31.95 -7.25
CA GLU A 12 -12.63 -32.68 -8.52
C GLU A 12 -11.64 -33.85 -8.48
N ALA A 13 -10.49 -33.67 -7.82
CA ALA A 13 -9.50 -34.72 -7.61
C ALA A 13 -10.07 -35.85 -6.74
N GLU A 14 -10.74 -35.52 -5.63
CA GLU A 14 -11.41 -36.52 -4.77
C GLU A 14 -12.56 -37.21 -5.49
N MET A 15 -13.38 -36.49 -6.26
CA MET A 15 -14.44 -37.09 -7.06
C MET A 15 -13.89 -38.03 -8.14
N ARG A 16 -12.77 -37.67 -8.77
CA ARG A 16 -12.08 -38.56 -9.73
C ARG A 16 -11.57 -39.82 -9.01
N TYR A 17 -10.91 -39.64 -7.87
CA TYR A 17 -10.41 -40.75 -7.05
C TYR A 17 -11.52 -41.69 -6.58
N LEU A 18 -12.65 -41.16 -6.09
CA LEU A 18 -13.83 -41.95 -5.69
C LEU A 18 -14.42 -42.72 -6.86
N ARG A 19 -14.48 -42.11 -8.05
CA ARG A 19 -14.99 -42.77 -9.27
C ARG A 19 -14.07 -43.88 -9.75
N GLU A 20 -12.75 -43.67 -9.70
CA GLU A 20 -11.75 -44.68 -10.06
C GLU A 20 -11.71 -45.83 -9.04
N SER A 21 -11.63 -45.50 -7.76
CA SER A 21 -11.67 -46.47 -6.66
C SER A 21 -12.97 -47.27 -6.65
N GLY A 22 -14.11 -46.63 -6.94
CA GLY A 22 -15.39 -47.30 -7.09
C GLY A 22 -15.40 -48.32 -8.24
N LYS A 23 -14.74 -48.01 -9.38
CA LYS A 23 -14.59 -48.95 -10.50
C LYS A 23 -13.66 -50.11 -10.16
N GLU A 24 -12.56 -49.86 -9.45
CA GLU A 24 -11.65 -50.92 -9.01
C GLU A 24 -12.29 -51.82 -7.96
N PHE A 25 -13.01 -51.25 -6.99
CA PHE A 25 -13.79 -51.99 -6.00
C PHE A 25 -14.87 -52.85 -6.66
N ALA A 26 -15.56 -52.31 -7.66
CA ALA A 26 -16.54 -53.06 -8.43
C ALA A 26 -15.94 -54.28 -9.14
N LYS A 27 -14.74 -54.14 -9.72
CA LYS A 27 -14.00 -55.25 -10.33
C LYS A 27 -13.53 -56.29 -9.31
N ALA A 28 -13.10 -55.85 -8.13
CA ALA A 28 -12.57 -56.73 -7.08
C ALA A 28 -13.68 -57.48 -6.30
N HIS A 29 -14.86 -56.88 -6.14
CA HIS A 29 -15.96 -57.40 -5.33
C HIS A 29 -17.32 -57.31 -6.05
N PRO A 30 -17.52 -58.09 -7.12
CA PRO A 30 -18.71 -57.99 -7.98
C PRO A 30 -20.04 -58.26 -7.25
N ASP A 31 -20.05 -59.16 -6.26
CA ASP A 31 -21.27 -59.48 -5.49
C ASP A 31 -21.74 -58.28 -4.63
N ARG A 32 -20.79 -57.52 -4.07
CA ARG A 32 -21.08 -56.32 -3.27
C ARG A 32 -21.38 -55.11 -4.16
N ALA A 33 -20.72 -55.03 -5.32
CA ALA A 33 -20.91 -53.95 -6.28
C ALA A 33 -22.32 -53.95 -6.91
N ARG A 34 -22.89 -55.15 -7.13
CA ARG A 34 -24.30 -55.32 -7.53
C ARG A 34 -25.29 -54.82 -6.48
N LEU A 35 -24.96 -54.93 -5.19
CA LEU A 35 -25.80 -54.40 -4.10
C LEU A 35 -25.82 -52.87 -4.07
N LEU A 36 -24.70 -52.25 -4.47
CA LEU A 36 -24.48 -50.80 -4.45
C LEU A 36 -24.72 -50.12 -5.82
N ASN A 37 -25.17 -50.87 -6.83
CA ASN A 37 -25.36 -50.41 -8.22
C ASN A 37 -24.13 -49.68 -8.81
N LEU A 38 -22.92 -50.03 -8.39
CA LEU A 38 -21.68 -49.37 -8.87
C LEU A 38 -21.30 -49.76 -10.30
N ASP A 39 -21.87 -50.85 -10.80
CA ASP A 39 -21.53 -51.50 -12.09
C ASP A 39 -22.27 -50.89 -13.29
N ARG A 40 -23.35 -50.12 -13.06
CA ARG A 40 -24.18 -49.53 -14.12
C ARG A 40 -23.90 -48.03 -14.22
N VAL A 41 -23.38 -47.59 -15.36
CA VAL A 41 -22.91 -46.22 -15.61
C VAL A 41 -24.05 -45.17 -15.63
N GLY A 42 -25.33 -45.58 -15.66
CA GLY A 42 -26.48 -44.68 -15.80
C GLY A 42 -27.56 -44.71 -14.70
N ASP A 43 -27.54 -45.70 -13.79
CA ASP A 43 -28.56 -45.86 -12.71
C ASP A 43 -27.93 -45.61 -11.33
N ARG A 44 -27.23 -44.49 -11.17
CA ARG A 44 -26.73 -44.09 -9.86
C ARG A 44 -27.84 -43.35 -9.12
N ASP A 45 -28.11 -43.79 -7.90
CA ASP A 45 -29.08 -43.11 -7.03
C ASP A 45 -28.60 -41.66 -6.80
N PRO A 46 -29.41 -40.64 -7.15
CA PRO A 46 -29.07 -39.23 -6.94
C PRO A 46 -28.71 -38.90 -5.49
N TYR A 47 -29.25 -39.62 -4.50
CA TYR A 47 -28.93 -39.42 -3.09
C TYR A 47 -27.54 -39.95 -2.73
N VAL A 48 -27.12 -41.07 -3.33
CA VAL A 48 -25.78 -41.64 -3.14
C VAL A 48 -24.73 -40.77 -3.83
N GLU A 49 -25.05 -40.22 -5.00
CA GLU A 49 -24.15 -39.29 -5.67
C GLU A 49 -23.97 -38.01 -4.85
N ARG A 50 -25.05 -37.39 -4.34
CA ARG A 50 -24.96 -36.24 -3.43
C ARG A 50 -24.17 -36.53 -2.15
N LEU A 51 -24.26 -37.76 -1.61
CA LEU A 51 -23.45 -38.17 -0.47
C LEU A 51 -21.96 -38.23 -0.82
N PHE A 52 -21.62 -38.75 -2.00
CA PHE A 52 -20.24 -38.75 -2.48
C PHE A 52 -19.72 -37.35 -2.79
N GLU A 53 -20.56 -36.45 -3.32
CA GLU A 53 -20.21 -35.04 -3.48
C GLU A 53 -19.90 -34.40 -2.13
N GLY A 54 -20.75 -34.61 -1.11
CA GLY A 54 -20.51 -34.13 0.25
C GLY A 54 -19.24 -34.70 0.87
N PHE A 55 -18.98 -36.00 0.69
CA PHE A 55 -17.77 -36.66 1.19
C PHE A 55 -16.50 -36.15 0.50
N ALA A 56 -16.54 -35.99 -0.83
CA ALA A 56 -15.43 -35.44 -1.60
C ALA A 56 -15.14 -33.99 -1.21
N PHE A 57 -16.18 -33.19 -0.94
CA PHE A 57 -16.03 -31.83 -0.46
C PHE A 57 -15.33 -31.76 0.91
N LEU A 58 -15.77 -32.57 1.88
CA LEU A 58 -15.14 -32.65 3.20
C LEU A 58 -13.70 -33.15 3.13
N THR A 59 -13.45 -34.21 2.36
CA THR A 59 -12.12 -34.80 2.21
C THR A 59 -11.17 -33.87 1.46
N GLY A 60 -11.67 -33.20 0.42
CA GLY A 60 -10.92 -32.18 -0.30
C GLY A 60 -10.50 -31.02 0.59
N ARG A 61 -11.41 -30.54 1.45
CA ARG A 61 -11.11 -29.49 2.45
C ARG A 61 -10.08 -29.95 3.49
N LEU A 62 -10.16 -31.20 3.94
CA LEU A 62 -9.18 -31.76 4.88
C LEU A 62 -7.79 -31.87 4.23
N ARG A 63 -7.71 -32.35 2.99
CA ARG A 63 -6.45 -32.44 2.24
C ARG A 63 -5.85 -31.08 1.98
N GLN A 64 -6.66 -30.09 1.58
CA GLN A 64 -6.20 -28.72 1.45
C GLN A 64 -5.58 -28.23 2.77
N LYS A 65 -6.28 -28.40 3.91
CA LYS A 65 -5.76 -27.98 5.21
C LYS A 65 -4.46 -28.70 5.61
N LEU A 66 -4.28 -29.96 5.21
CA LEU A 66 -3.04 -30.70 5.46
C LEU A 66 -1.88 -30.25 4.56
N ASP A 67 -2.17 -29.94 3.30
CA ASP A 67 -1.19 -29.44 2.32
C ASP A 67 -0.70 -28.02 2.67
N ASP A 68 -1.50 -27.23 3.39
CA ASP A 68 -1.19 -25.83 3.77
C ASP A 68 -0.01 -25.69 4.78
N GLU A 69 0.68 -26.77 5.19
CA GLU A 69 1.93 -26.76 5.99
C GLU A 69 1.92 -25.86 7.25
N LEU A 70 0.93 -26.04 8.14
CA LEU A 70 0.81 -25.36 9.45
C LEU A 70 0.87 -23.81 9.42
N PRO A 71 -0.03 -23.12 8.68
CA PRO A 71 -0.10 -21.65 8.68
C PRO A 71 -0.31 -21.07 10.08
N GLU A 72 -0.99 -21.83 10.94
CA GLU A 72 -1.31 -21.45 12.31
C GLU A 72 -0.07 -21.10 13.17
N LEU A 73 1.11 -21.65 12.83
CA LEU A 73 2.38 -21.35 13.50
C LEU A 73 3.14 -20.20 12.81
N THR A 74 3.21 -20.22 11.49
CA THR A 74 3.98 -19.24 10.71
C THR A 74 3.31 -17.87 10.69
N GLU A 75 1.98 -17.81 10.62
CA GLU A 75 1.22 -16.56 10.72
C GLU A 75 1.45 -15.86 12.05
N GLY A 76 1.48 -16.62 13.16
CA GLY A 76 1.79 -16.07 14.47
C GLY A 76 3.14 -15.37 14.48
N LEU A 77 4.19 -16.02 13.99
CA LEU A 77 5.54 -15.43 13.90
C LEU A 77 5.61 -14.24 12.95
N VAL A 78 5.03 -14.36 11.75
CA VAL A 78 4.99 -13.27 10.76
C VAL A 78 4.21 -12.08 11.31
N SER A 79 3.12 -12.30 12.05
CA SER A 79 2.31 -11.21 12.63
C SER A 79 3.10 -10.38 13.64
N LEU A 80 4.03 -11.00 14.38
CA LEU A 80 4.88 -10.32 15.36
C LEU A 80 5.99 -9.50 14.69
N LEU A 81 6.58 -10.03 13.62
CA LEU A 81 7.64 -9.35 12.89
C LEU A 81 7.05 -8.25 11.98
N TRP A 82 6.02 -8.61 11.22
CA TRP A 82 5.52 -7.91 10.04
C TRP A 82 4.00 -8.10 9.88
N PRO A 83 3.18 -7.46 10.73
CA PRO A 83 1.72 -7.67 10.75
C PRO A 83 1.01 -7.25 9.45
N HIS A 84 1.58 -6.31 8.70
CA HIS A 84 0.98 -5.80 7.46
C HIS A 84 0.99 -6.79 6.31
N TYR A 85 1.79 -7.86 6.39
CA TYR A 85 1.85 -8.90 5.36
C TYR A 85 0.69 -9.89 5.38
N LEU A 86 -0.05 -9.90 6.47
CA LEU A 86 -1.20 -10.77 6.68
C LEU A 86 -2.51 -9.99 6.53
N ARG A 87 -2.43 -8.72 6.12
CA ARG A 87 -3.59 -7.83 5.94
C ARG A 87 -3.75 -7.52 4.46
N MET A 88 -4.99 -7.33 4.04
CA MET A 88 -5.26 -6.81 2.70
C MET A 88 -4.72 -5.39 2.56
N ILE A 89 -4.35 -4.98 1.35
CA ILE A 89 -4.11 -3.58 0.99
C ILE A 89 -5.46 -3.02 0.51
N PRO A 90 -6.05 -2.05 1.23
CA PRO A 90 -7.31 -1.43 0.85
C PRO A 90 -7.24 -0.71 -0.49
N SER A 91 -8.40 -0.31 -1.01
CA SER A 91 -8.46 0.57 -2.18
C SER A 91 -7.76 1.92 -1.91
N LEU A 92 -7.01 2.39 -2.89
CA LEU A 92 -6.20 3.61 -2.85
C LEU A 92 -6.56 4.53 -4.03
N SER A 93 -6.40 5.84 -3.85
CA SER A 93 -6.53 6.83 -4.92
C SER A 93 -5.70 8.08 -4.56
N ILE A 94 -5.60 9.03 -5.48
CA ILE A 94 -5.10 10.39 -5.20
C ILE A 94 -6.25 11.35 -5.42
N VAL A 95 -6.48 12.22 -4.45
CA VAL A 95 -7.49 13.28 -4.54
C VAL A 95 -6.86 14.65 -4.48
N GLU A 96 -7.50 15.61 -5.15
CA GLU A 96 -7.20 17.03 -5.06
C GLU A 96 -8.26 17.70 -4.18
N LEU A 97 -7.81 18.41 -3.15
CA LEU A 97 -8.65 19.26 -2.32
C LEU A 97 -8.77 20.62 -3.00
N THR A 98 -10.00 21.02 -3.33
CA THR A 98 -10.25 22.32 -3.94
C THR A 98 -10.44 23.36 -2.84
N PRO A 99 -9.55 24.37 -2.69
CA PRO A 99 -9.71 25.39 -1.68
C PRO A 99 -10.79 26.42 -2.06
N PHE A 100 -11.40 27.07 -1.07
CA PHE A 100 -12.18 28.28 -1.29
C PHE A 100 -11.24 29.45 -1.64
N ALA A 101 -10.92 29.62 -2.92
CA ALA A 101 -9.94 30.58 -3.42
C ALA A 101 -10.13 32.01 -2.87
N GLU A 102 -11.38 32.48 -2.73
CA GLU A 102 -11.69 33.82 -2.22
C GLU A 102 -11.40 33.97 -0.71
N LYS A 103 -11.50 32.89 0.06
CA LYS A 103 -11.34 32.87 1.53
C LYS A 103 -9.92 32.55 1.98
N LEU A 104 -9.12 31.90 1.12
CA LEU A 104 -7.77 31.49 1.44
C LEU A 104 -6.81 32.70 1.38
N GLN A 105 -6.64 33.38 2.51
CA GLN A 105 -5.75 34.54 2.62
C GLN A 105 -4.32 34.17 3.03
N LYS A 106 -4.15 33.05 3.72
CA LYS A 106 -2.87 32.59 4.30
C LYS A 106 -2.66 31.11 4.01
N THR A 107 -1.44 30.62 4.24
CA THR A 107 -1.19 29.17 4.20
C THR A 107 -1.91 28.49 5.36
N GLU A 108 -2.71 27.48 5.04
CA GLU A 108 -3.42 26.66 6.02
C GLU A 108 -3.12 25.19 5.84
N VAL A 109 -2.94 24.46 6.94
CA VAL A 109 -2.66 23.03 6.90
C VAL A 109 -3.94 22.27 7.22
N VAL A 110 -4.42 21.51 6.25
CA VAL A 110 -5.48 20.53 6.44
C VAL A 110 -4.83 19.26 6.99
N PRO A 111 -5.24 18.75 8.17
CA PRO A 111 -4.65 17.56 8.76
C PRO A 111 -4.92 16.31 7.89
N ALA A 112 -4.12 15.27 8.09
CA ALA A 112 -4.43 13.95 7.55
C ALA A 112 -5.75 13.41 8.15
N GLY A 113 -6.36 12.44 7.47
CA GLY A 113 -7.57 11.77 7.91
C GLY A 113 -8.87 12.45 7.46
N VAL A 114 -8.82 13.40 6.53
CA VAL A 114 -10.04 14.03 5.98
C VAL A 114 -10.88 12.99 5.26
N PRO A 115 -12.14 12.78 5.67
CA PRO A 115 -12.97 11.73 5.11
C PRO A 115 -13.63 12.17 3.79
N VAL A 116 -13.56 11.31 2.78
CA VAL A 116 -14.02 11.52 1.41
C VAL A 116 -14.94 10.37 1.01
N ARG A 117 -16.09 10.68 0.41
CA ARG A 117 -17.06 9.68 -0.05
C ARG A 117 -16.96 9.46 -1.55
N SER A 118 -17.19 8.23 -1.96
CA SER A 118 -17.43 7.91 -3.35
C SER A 118 -18.86 8.25 -3.76
N ALA A 119 -19.05 8.45 -5.06
CA ALA A 119 -20.35 8.35 -5.68
C ALA A 119 -20.99 6.98 -5.37
N PRO A 120 -22.34 6.88 -5.35
CA PRO A 120 -23.04 5.63 -5.10
C PRO A 120 -22.69 4.55 -6.14
N ILE A 121 -22.19 3.40 -5.67
CA ILE A 121 -21.83 2.25 -6.50
C ILE A 121 -22.99 1.25 -6.50
N ASN A 122 -23.47 0.90 -7.69
CA ASN A 122 -24.50 -0.13 -7.84
C ASN A 122 -23.92 -1.51 -7.57
N VAL A 123 -24.53 -2.25 -6.64
CA VAL A 123 -24.16 -3.63 -6.32
C VAL A 123 -25.32 -4.56 -6.69
N PRO A 124 -25.05 -5.70 -7.39
CA PRO A 124 -26.08 -6.67 -7.70
C PRO A 124 -26.67 -7.24 -6.40
N SER A 125 -28.00 -7.33 -6.32
CA SER A 125 -28.66 -7.96 -5.17
C SER A 125 -28.37 -9.47 -5.14
N PRO A 126 -28.09 -10.05 -3.96
CA PRO A 126 -27.96 -11.49 -3.83
C PRO A 126 -29.30 -12.15 -4.19
N GLY A 127 -29.31 -12.92 -5.29
CA GLY A 127 -30.49 -13.72 -5.70
C GLY A 127 -31.05 -13.47 -7.10
N GLY A 128 -30.51 -12.54 -7.90
CA GLY A 128 -30.82 -12.45 -9.35
C GLY A 128 -32.30 -12.23 -9.71
N ALA A 129 -33.13 -11.79 -8.78
CA ALA A 129 -34.53 -11.50 -9.04
C ALA A 129 -34.65 -10.23 -9.90
N GLU A 130 -35.01 -10.40 -11.17
CA GLU A 130 -35.37 -9.30 -12.07
C GLU A 130 -36.50 -8.48 -11.43
N GLY A 131 -36.26 -7.19 -11.18
CA GLY A 131 -37.26 -6.25 -10.65
C GLY A 131 -36.97 -5.63 -9.27
N VAL A 132 -35.87 -5.99 -8.59
CA VAL A 132 -35.47 -5.35 -7.33
C VAL A 132 -34.58 -4.13 -7.60
N THR A 133 -34.86 -3.01 -6.93
CA THR A 133 -34.03 -1.79 -7.02
C THR A 133 -32.58 -2.11 -6.65
N PRO A 134 -31.58 -1.69 -7.46
CA PRO A 134 -30.18 -1.95 -7.16
C PRO A 134 -29.81 -1.33 -5.80
N ARG A 135 -29.19 -2.13 -4.93
CA ARG A 135 -28.59 -1.61 -3.69
C ARG A 135 -27.39 -0.76 -4.09
N THR A 136 -27.25 0.39 -3.44
CA THR A 136 -26.10 1.28 -3.65
C THR A 136 -25.23 1.30 -2.40
N VAL A 137 -23.92 1.28 -2.61
CA VAL A 137 -22.91 1.38 -1.56
C VAL A 137 -22.04 2.58 -1.85
N GLN A 138 -21.76 3.38 -0.82
CA GLN A 138 -20.76 4.46 -0.90
C GLN A 138 -19.54 4.04 -0.10
N CYS A 139 -18.37 4.16 -0.73
CA CYS A 139 -17.10 3.87 -0.08
C CYS A 139 -16.60 5.12 0.66
N LEU A 140 -16.06 4.92 1.86
CA LEU A 140 -15.46 5.98 2.65
C LEU A 140 -13.94 5.88 2.61
N TYR A 141 -13.29 6.94 2.17
CA TYR A 141 -11.84 7.08 2.12
C TYR A 141 -11.40 8.14 3.13
N ARG A 142 -10.13 8.12 3.52
CA ARG A 142 -9.50 9.19 4.29
C ARG A 142 -8.15 9.57 3.70
N THR A 143 -7.80 10.86 3.75
CA THR A 143 -6.46 11.32 3.34
C THR A 143 -5.39 10.74 4.26
N THR A 144 -4.26 10.33 3.69
CA THR A 144 -3.16 9.74 4.48
C THR A 144 -2.15 10.79 4.94
N GLN A 145 -2.11 11.92 4.25
CA GLN A 145 -1.15 13.00 4.50
C GLN A 145 -1.85 14.34 4.68
N ALA A 146 -1.24 15.21 5.50
CA ALA A 146 -1.66 16.59 5.66
C ALA A 146 -1.37 17.39 4.38
N VAL A 147 -2.26 18.34 4.04
CA VAL A 147 -2.15 19.15 2.82
C VAL A 147 -2.01 20.61 3.21
N ALA A 148 -0.95 21.26 2.75
CA ALA A 148 -0.78 22.71 2.88
C ALA A 148 -1.54 23.42 1.75
N LEU A 149 -2.69 24.02 2.08
CA LEU A 149 -3.43 24.91 1.20
C LEU A 149 -2.72 26.26 1.16
N GLN A 150 -2.18 26.60 0.01
CA GLN A 150 -1.48 27.86 -0.24
C GLN A 150 -2.29 28.68 -1.25
N PRO A 151 -2.37 30.02 -1.12
CA PRO A 151 -3.17 30.87 -2.00
C PRO A 151 -2.49 31.12 -3.36
N VAL A 152 -2.12 30.03 -4.03
CA VAL A 152 -1.44 29.99 -5.32
C VAL A 152 -2.14 29.02 -6.27
N SER A 153 -2.16 29.36 -7.56
CA SER A 153 -2.68 28.49 -8.61
C SER A 153 -1.69 28.39 -9.77
N ILE A 154 -1.61 27.23 -10.41
CA ILE A 154 -0.80 27.04 -11.61
C ILE A 154 -1.54 27.64 -12.82
N THR A 155 -0.86 28.51 -13.55
CA THR A 155 -1.37 29.16 -14.77
C THR A 155 -0.77 28.56 -16.04
N HIS A 156 0.46 28.09 -15.94
CA HIS A 156 1.20 27.49 -17.05
C HIS A 156 2.11 26.40 -16.52
N ALA A 157 2.25 25.30 -17.25
CA ALA A 157 3.30 24.33 -17.04
C ALA A 157 3.68 23.75 -18.39
N GLY A 158 4.96 23.52 -18.65
CA GLY A 158 5.37 22.80 -19.85
C GLY A 158 6.86 22.91 -20.16
N PRO A 159 7.38 22.04 -21.03
CA PRO A 159 8.73 22.14 -21.54
C PRO A 159 8.82 23.27 -22.58
N ALA A 160 9.93 24.01 -22.54
CA ALA A 160 10.29 25.03 -23.51
C ALA A 160 11.79 24.94 -23.83
N VAL A 161 12.21 25.71 -24.83
CA VAL A 161 13.62 25.82 -25.22
C VAL A 161 14.03 27.27 -25.09
N ARG A 162 15.11 27.54 -24.36
CA ARG A 162 15.69 28.88 -24.26
C ARG A 162 16.34 29.28 -25.58
N HIS A 163 16.61 30.58 -25.74
CA HIS A 163 17.30 31.11 -26.95
C HIS A 163 18.70 30.51 -27.16
N ASP A 164 19.33 29.98 -26.11
CA ASP A 164 20.62 29.29 -26.17
C ASP A 164 20.51 27.79 -26.55
N GLY A 165 19.31 27.30 -26.83
CA GLY A 165 19.05 25.91 -27.23
C GLY A 165 18.93 24.93 -26.07
N ARG A 166 19.08 25.37 -24.81
CA ARG A 166 18.90 24.49 -23.64
C ARG A 166 17.42 24.26 -23.33
N SER A 167 17.08 23.04 -22.95
CA SER A 167 15.73 22.68 -22.50
C SER A 167 15.45 23.25 -21.11
N VAL A 168 14.26 23.79 -20.94
CA VAL A 168 13.76 24.30 -19.67
C VAL A 168 12.34 23.81 -19.41
N ILE A 169 11.96 23.69 -18.14
CA ILE A 169 10.55 23.54 -17.73
C ILE A 169 10.09 24.87 -17.16
N ARG A 170 8.97 25.39 -17.65
CA ARG A 170 8.37 26.64 -17.17
C ARG A 170 7.13 26.32 -16.35
N LEU A 171 7.09 26.78 -15.12
CA LEU A 171 5.95 26.67 -14.21
C LEU A 171 5.46 28.08 -13.85
N GLY A 172 4.35 28.50 -14.42
CA GLY A 172 3.70 29.76 -14.13
C GLY A 172 2.71 29.63 -12.98
N PHE A 173 2.74 30.61 -12.07
CA PHE A 173 1.88 30.68 -10.91
C PHE A 173 1.20 32.05 -10.81
N SER A 174 0.02 32.05 -10.21
CA SER A 174 -0.70 33.26 -9.80
C SER A 174 -1.02 33.19 -8.33
N LEU A 175 -0.73 34.26 -7.61
CA LEU A 175 -1.20 34.49 -6.25
C LEU A 175 -2.66 34.95 -6.32
N GLN A 176 -3.47 34.45 -5.39
CA GLN A 176 -4.86 34.89 -5.25
C GLN A 176 -4.90 36.36 -4.81
N GLY A 177 -5.87 37.14 -5.30
CA GLY A 177 -5.95 38.57 -5.03
C GLY A 177 -6.15 38.92 -3.55
N SER A 178 -6.73 38.01 -2.76
CA SER A 178 -6.94 38.14 -1.32
C SER A 178 -5.76 37.64 -0.47
N ALA A 179 -4.68 37.13 -1.09
CA ALA A 179 -3.56 36.54 -0.38
C ALA A 179 -2.74 37.59 0.39
N LEU A 180 -2.54 37.34 1.68
CA LEU A 180 -1.59 38.05 2.52
C LEU A 180 -0.20 37.42 2.32
N ARG A 181 0.68 38.08 1.56
CA ARG A 181 2.03 37.57 1.28
C ARG A 181 2.83 37.24 2.54
N SER A 182 2.70 38.06 3.59
CA SER A 182 3.40 37.86 4.87
C SER A 182 3.01 36.56 5.58
N GLU A 183 1.80 36.05 5.30
CA GLU A 183 1.28 34.80 5.88
C GLU A 183 1.23 33.65 4.87
N THR A 184 1.76 33.87 3.66
CA THR A 184 1.84 32.87 2.60
C THR A 184 3.20 32.20 2.65
N ASN A 185 3.25 31.01 3.24
CA ASN A 185 4.45 30.20 3.26
C ASN A 185 4.53 29.30 2.00
N LEU A 186 5.48 29.60 1.12
CA LEU A 186 5.83 28.77 -0.05
C LEU A 186 7.15 27.99 0.14
N SER A 187 7.71 27.93 1.36
CA SER A 187 8.99 27.27 1.63
C SER A 187 9.04 25.81 1.18
N ARG A 188 7.88 25.15 1.12
CA ARG A 188 7.68 23.82 0.55
C ARG A 188 6.35 23.84 -0.22
N LEU A 189 6.43 23.73 -1.54
CA LEU A 189 5.29 23.65 -2.43
C LEU A 189 5.26 22.26 -3.06
N GLN A 190 4.28 21.45 -2.67
CA GLN A 190 4.15 20.08 -3.17
C GLN A 190 3.36 20.06 -4.47
N LEU A 191 3.92 19.39 -5.49
CA LEU A 191 3.32 19.23 -6.81
C LEU A 191 3.07 17.74 -7.08
N HIS A 192 1.85 17.39 -7.51
CA HIS A 192 1.53 16.06 -8.02
C HIS A 192 1.58 16.05 -9.55
N LEU A 193 2.33 15.11 -10.12
CA LEU A 193 2.53 14.96 -11.56
C LEU A 193 1.44 14.06 -12.15
N ASN A 194 0.31 14.67 -12.50
CA ASN A 194 -0.89 14.01 -13.00
C ASN A 194 -0.90 13.87 -14.53
N ALA A 195 -0.13 12.94 -15.08
CA ALA A 195 -0.12 12.62 -16.50
C ALA A 195 -0.23 11.10 -16.73
N ASP A 196 -0.29 10.67 -17.99
CA ASP A 196 -0.05 9.27 -18.31
C ASP A 196 1.35 8.85 -17.81
N LEU A 197 1.50 7.59 -17.40
CA LEU A 197 2.69 7.14 -16.68
C LEU A 197 4.02 7.48 -17.39
N PRO A 198 4.21 7.24 -18.70
CA PRO A 198 5.42 7.65 -19.41
C PRO A 198 5.74 9.14 -19.26
N THR A 199 4.75 10.02 -19.47
CA THR A 199 4.91 11.47 -19.33
C THR A 199 5.21 11.85 -17.88
N ALA A 200 4.48 11.29 -16.91
CA ALA A 200 4.69 11.58 -15.49
C ALA A 200 6.08 11.15 -15.01
N PHE A 201 6.57 10.00 -15.47
CA PHE A 201 7.94 9.56 -15.17
C PHE A 201 9.01 10.45 -15.81
N ALA A 202 8.80 10.92 -17.05
CA ALA A 202 9.69 11.89 -17.70
C ALA A 202 9.71 13.22 -16.94
N MET A 203 8.55 13.72 -16.51
CA MET A 203 8.44 14.91 -15.65
C MET A 203 9.18 14.71 -14.33
N HIS A 204 8.96 13.58 -13.65
CA HIS A 204 9.61 13.26 -12.37
C HIS A 204 11.13 13.23 -12.51
N LEU A 205 11.66 12.56 -13.54
CA LEU A 205 13.09 12.52 -13.83
C LEU A 205 13.67 13.91 -14.08
N ALA A 206 13.00 14.70 -14.92
CA ALA A 206 13.45 16.04 -15.29
C ALA A 206 13.55 16.94 -14.06
N LEU A 207 12.54 16.89 -13.19
CA LEU A 207 12.43 17.73 -11.99
C LEU A 207 13.31 17.29 -10.82
N THR A 208 13.68 16.01 -10.71
CA THR A 208 14.44 15.50 -9.55
C THR A 208 15.92 15.27 -9.82
N ARG A 209 16.31 14.88 -11.05
CA ARG A 209 17.72 14.51 -11.37
C ARG A 209 18.36 15.39 -12.43
N GLN A 210 17.57 15.96 -13.33
CA GLN A 210 18.10 16.73 -14.45
C GLN A 210 18.10 18.24 -14.21
N VAL A 211 17.72 18.73 -13.03
CA VAL A 211 17.78 20.17 -12.72
C VAL A 211 19.23 20.64 -12.63
N ASP A 212 19.56 21.69 -13.39
CA ASP A 212 20.84 22.40 -13.37
C ASP A 212 20.75 23.67 -12.52
N ALA A 213 19.75 24.51 -12.79
CA ALA A 213 19.50 25.75 -12.04
C ALA A 213 18.04 26.18 -12.15
N ILE A 214 17.55 26.95 -11.17
CA ILE A 214 16.17 27.47 -11.13
C ILE A 214 16.21 29.00 -11.20
N TYR A 215 15.30 29.60 -11.95
CA TYR A 215 15.23 31.04 -12.16
C TYR A 215 13.82 31.58 -11.93
N TRP A 216 13.72 32.76 -11.33
CA TRP A 216 12.53 33.59 -11.36
C TRP A 216 12.37 34.27 -12.72
N ARG A 217 11.16 34.27 -13.26
CA ARG A 217 10.72 35.16 -14.33
C ARG A 217 9.48 35.89 -13.85
N VAL A 218 9.60 37.21 -13.68
CA VAL A 218 8.47 38.06 -13.28
C VAL A 218 8.28 39.10 -14.37
N PRO A 219 7.13 39.15 -15.06
CA PRO A 219 6.92 40.08 -16.19
C PRO A 219 7.23 41.54 -15.84
N GLU A 220 6.99 41.93 -14.59
CA GLU A 220 7.17 43.29 -14.07
C GLU A 220 8.64 43.63 -13.72
N VAL A 221 9.52 42.62 -13.63
CA VAL A 221 10.93 42.79 -13.26
C VAL A 221 11.81 42.51 -14.46
N ARG A 222 12.64 43.49 -14.84
CA ARG A 222 13.58 43.37 -15.97
C ARG A 222 12.92 42.82 -17.24
N ASP A 223 11.68 43.24 -17.52
CA ASP A 223 10.90 42.80 -18.69
C ASP A 223 10.76 41.26 -18.79
N GLY A 224 10.71 40.57 -17.64
CA GLY A 224 10.63 39.11 -17.57
C GLY A 224 11.96 38.38 -17.72
N GLU A 225 13.11 39.05 -17.61
CA GLU A 225 14.41 38.37 -17.62
C GLU A 225 14.57 37.36 -16.45
N PRO A 226 15.24 36.22 -16.70
CA PRO A 226 15.42 35.19 -15.69
C PRO A 226 16.44 35.62 -14.63
N VAL A 227 16.02 35.62 -13.36
CA VAL A 227 16.86 35.91 -12.19
C VAL A 227 17.13 34.61 -11.44
N ALA A 228 18.40 34.25 -11.24
CA ALA A 228 18.75 32.99 -10.59
C ALA A 228 18.25 32.92 -9.14
N LEU A 229 17.67 31.78 -8.77
CA LEU A 229 17.22 31.46 -7.43
C LEU A 229 18.26 30.58 -6.73
N THR A 230 18.84 31.10 -5.64
CA THR A 230 19.78 30.36 -4.78
C THR A 230 19.07 29.74 -3.59
N GLY A 231 19.36 28.47 -3.29
CA GLY A 231 18.74 27.76 -2.16
C GLY A 231 17.39 27.11 -2.46
N VAL A 232 16.91 27.20 -3.71
CA VAL A 232 15.70 26.49 -4.15
C VAL A 232 16.09 25.13 -4.72
N THR A 233 15.48 24.06 -4.22
CA THR A 233 15.71 22.69 -4.65
C THR A 233 14.40 21.99 -4.99
N ILE A 234 14.47 20.94 -5.79
CA ILE A 234 13.33 20.06 -6.05
C ILE A 234 13.70 18.67 -5.58
N GLU A 235 12.86 18.11 -4.71
CA GLU A 235 13.09 16.82 -4.07
C GLU A 235 11.93 15.87 -4.37
N PRO A 236 12.21 14.56 -4.55
CA PRO A 236 11.14 13.58 -4.66
C PRO A 236 10.42 13.41 -3.32
N ALA A 237 9.08 13.36 -3.37
CA ALA A 237 8.23 13.14 -2.20
C ALA A 237 7.60 11.74 -2.22
N GLY A 238 7.02 11.32 -1.10
CA GLY A 238 6.35 10.01 -0.96
C GLY A 238 7.22 8.88 -0.41
N PHE A 239 8.49 9.16 -0.08
CA PHE A 239 9.44 8.16 0.43
C PHE A 239 9.73 8.27 1.93
N SER A 240 9.21 9.29 2.61
CA SER A 240 9.46 9.49 4.04
C SER A 240 8.56 8.62 4.92
N THR A 241 8.89 8.53 6.20
CA THR A 241 8.11 7.77 7.19
C THR A 241 6.75 8.39 7.51
N GLU A 242 6.62 9.70 7.33
CA GLU A 242 5.39 10.47 7.56
C GLU A 242 4.42 10.39 6.37
N GLU A 243 4.92 9.96 5.20
CA GLU A 243 4.15 9.90 3.95
C GLU A 243 3.58 8.51 3.68
N ARG A 244 3.51 7.62 4.67
CA ARG A 244 3.01 6.25 4.53
C ARG A 244 1.53 6.22 4.15
N LEU A 245 1.13 5.22 3.35
CA LEU A 245 -0.28 5.05 2.95
C LEU A 245 -1.13 4.41 4.05
N TRP A 246 -0.60 3.42 4.76
CA TRP A 246 -1.29 2.75 5.87
C TRP A 246 -0.55 2.92 7.20
N PRO A 247 -1.28 2.92 8.32
CA PRO A 247 -0.70 3.09 9.66
C PRO A 247 0.39 2.06 9.94
N LYS A 248 1.51 2.48 10.51
CA LYS A 248 2.59 1.56 10.90
C LYS A 248 2.28 0.94 12.27
N ALA A 249 2.43 -0.38 12.41
CA ALA A 249 2.50 -1.00 13.73
C ALA A 249 3.85 -0.67 14.37
N ASP A 250 3.87 -0.28 15.65
CA ASP A 250 5.07 0.19 16.36
C ASP A 250 6.25 -0.79 16.30
N ALA A 251 5.97 -2.09 16.20
CA ALA A 251 6.96 -3.17 16.11
C ALA A 251 7.50 -3.46 14.70
N ALA A 252 6.90 -2.91 13.64
CA ALA A 252 7.25 -3.27 12.26
C ALA A 252 8.53 -2.59 11.77
N PHE A 253 9.31 -3.27 10.92
CA PHE A 253 10.42 -2.64 10.21
C PHE A 253 9.87 -1.72 9.09
N SER A 254 10.45 -0.53 8.89
CA SER A 254 9.89 0.43 7.91
C SER A 254 10.42 0.25 6.49
N GLY A 255 11.55 -0.45 6.32
CA GLY A 255 12.27 -0.50 5.04
C GLY A 255 11.50 -1.16 3.90
N TYR A 256 10.68 -2.18 4.18
CA TYR A 256 9.99 -2.91 3.11
C TYR A 256 8.56 -2.44 2.80
N GLN A 257 8.00 -1.50 3.58
CA GLN A 257 6.68 -0.93 3.24
C GLN A 257 6.72 -0.17 1.91
N LEU A 258 7.82 0.53 1.63
CA LEU A 258 8.01 1.25 0.36
C LEU A 258 7.95 0.31 -0.85
N LEU A 259 8.41 -0.94 -0.71
CA LEU A 259 8.34 -1.92 -1.79
C LEU A 259 6.90 -2.30 -2.09
N LEU A 260 6.09 -2.59 -1.06
CA LEU A 260 4.65 -2.85 -1.25
C LEU A 260 3.99 -1.64 -1.92
N GLU A 261 4.19 -0.43 -1.38
CA GLU A 261 3.61 0.80 -1.93
C GLU A 261 4.02 1.00 -3.39
N TYR A 262 5.25 0.70 -3.77
CA TYR A 262 5.73 0.79 -5.16
C TYR A 262 5.08 -0.24 -6.07
N PHE A 263 4.98 -1.51 -5.68
CA PHE A 263 4.37 -2.50 -6.58
C PHE A 263 2.85 -2.35 -6.66
N THR A 264 2.20 -1.77 -5.65
CA THR A 264 0.74 -1.62 -5.60
C THR A 264 0.21 -0.26 -6.06
N PHE A 265 0.90 0.85 -5.76
CA PHE A 265 0.38 2.21 -6.00
C PHE A 265 1.50 3.23 -6.28
N ARG A 266 2.02 3.20 -7.52
CA ARG A 266 3.19 3.98 -7.96
C ARG A 266 2.92 5.48 -8.01
N GLU A 267 1.67 5.86 -8.20
CA GLU A 267 1.23 7.24 -8.28
C GLU A 267 1.58 8.02 -7.00
N LYS A 268 1.73 7.33 -5.86
CA LYS A 268 2.26 7.90 -4.61
C LYS A 268 3.64 8.57 -4.78
N PHE A 269 4.49 8.05 -5.66
CA PHE A 269 5.85 8.56 -5.86
C PHE A 269 5.95 9.58 -6.99
N LEU A 270 4.81 10.01 -7.55
CA LEU A 270 4.74 11.08 -8.55
C LEU A 270 4.51 12.45 -7.91
N PHE A 271 4.90 12.60 -6.65
CA PHE A 271 4.94 13.87 -5.94
C PHE A 271 6.36 14.43 -5.94
N VAL A 272 6.50 15.73 -6.17
CA VAL A 272 7.76 16.46 -6.05
C VAL A 272 7.55 17.69 -5.19
N ASP A 273 8.48 17.94 -4.29
CA ASP A 273 8.47 19.11 -3.42
C ASP A 273 9.44 20.16 -3.94
N LEU A 274 8.91 21.34 -4.21
CA LEU A 274 9.71 22.51 -4.49
C LEU A 274 10.01 23.22 -3.16
N CYS A 275 11.27 23.13 -2.75
CA CYS A 275 11.75 23.60 -1.45
C CYS A 275 12.52 24.93 -1.59
N GLY A 276 12.42 25.78 -0.57
CA GLY A 276 13.21 27.01 -0.45
C GLY A 276 12.66 28.23 -1.19
N LEU A 277 11.43 28.20 -1.70
CA LEU A 277 10.81 29.39 -2.29
C LEU A 277 10.47 30.42 -1.21
N ASP A 278 11.04 31.62 -1.36
CA ASP A 278 10.71 32.78 -0.54
C ASP A 278 9.91 33.82 -1.34
N ILE A 279 8.62 33.94 -1.00
CA ILE A 279 7.69 34.87 -1.65
C ILE A 279 8.04 36.34 -1.40
N SER A 280 8.80 36.65 -0.35
CA SER A 280 9.20 38.03 -0.02
C SER A 280 10.20 38.60 -1.03
N THR A 281 10.87 37.74 -1.79
CA THR A 281 11.80 38.14 -2.87
C THR A 281 11.08 38.65 -4.12
N LEU A 282 9.78 38.37 -4.27
CA LEU A 282 8.97 38.90 -5.37
C LEU A 282 8.62 40.37 -5.11
N PRO A 283 8.54 41.22 -6.14
CA PRO A 283 8.09 42.59 -5.96
C PRO A 283 6.68 42.65 -5.35
N GLU A 284 6.44 43.65 -4.51
CA GLU A 284 5.20 43.76 -3.71
C GLU A 284 3.93 43.71 -4.57
N LYS A 285 3.97 44.27 -5.79
CA LYS A 285 2.81 44.36 -6.69
C LYS A 285 2.61 43.13 -7.58
N SER A 286 3.60 42.22 -7.67
CA SER A 286 3.59 41.12 -8.65
C SER A 286 2.73 39.95 -8.23
N THR A 287 1.50 39.85 -8.75
CA THR A 287 0.60 38.73 -8.43
C THR A 287 0.88 37.48 -9.27
N ARG A 288 1.76 37.58 -10.27
CA ARG A 288 2.13 36.47 -11.16
C ARG A 288 3.64 36.32 -11.22
N PHE A 289 4.08 35.08 -11.24
CA PHE A 289 5.48 34.72 -11.35
C PHE A 289 5.62 33.41 -12.12
N GLU A 290 6.77 33.19 -12.71
CA GLU A 290 7.11 31.95 -13.39
C GLU A 290 8.45 31.44 -12.88
N LEU A 291 8.55 30.13 -12.68
CA LEU A 291 9.78 29.43 -12.43
C LEU A 291 10.28 28.80 -13.72
N GLU A 292 11.47 29.19 -14.15
CA GLU A 292 12.16 28.57 -15.27
C GLU A 292 13.24 27.63 -14.73
N ILE A 293 13.00 26.33 -14.86
CA ILE A 293 13.86 25.26 -14.39
C ILE A 293 14.75 24.83 -15.56
N LEU A 294 16.04 25.14 -15.49
CA LEU A 294 17.02 24.75 -16.50
C LEU A 294 17.40 23.29 -16.31
N LEU A 295 17.38 22.52 -17.40
CA LEU A 295 17.75 21.11 -17.39
C LEU A 295 19.18 20.89 -17.88
N LYS A 296 19.85 19.88 -17.33
CA LYS A 296 21.17 19.38 -17.75
C LYS A 296 21.13 18.71 -19.13
N GLY A 297 19.98 18.14 -19.49
CA GLY A 297 19.75 17.41 -20.73
C GLY A 297 18.52 17.93 -21.47
N ALA A 298 18.32 17.42 -22.68
CA ALA A 298 17.14 17.74 -23.47
C ALA A 298 15.90 17.04 -22.88
N TYR A 299 14.79 17.78 -22.78
CA TYR A 299 13.51 17.18 -22.41
C TYR A 299 12.92 16.40 -23.60
N PRO A 300 12.39 15.17 -23.41
CA PRO A 300 11.82 14.38 -24.51
C PRO A 300 10.67 15.09 -25.22
N SER A 301 10.75 15.24 -26.54
CA SER A 301 9.80 16.04 -27.32
C SER A 301 8.43 15.37 -27.53
N ASP A 302 8.37 14.06 -27.34
CA ASP A 302 7.21 13.19 -27.38
C ASP A 302 6.41 13.21 -26.06
N GLN A 303 7.03 13.52 -24.93
CA GLN A 303 6.43 13.49 -23.59
C GLN A 303 5.88 14.87 -23.17
N ARG A 304 4.98 15.46 -23.97
CA ARG A 304 4.46 16.81 -23.71
C ARG A 304 3.50 16.83 -22.53
N PHE A 305 3.61 17.87 -21.70
CA PHE A 305 2.67 18.14 -20.61
C PHE A 305 2.27 19.61 -20.58
N ASN A 306 1.16 19.89 -19.91
CA ASN A 306 0.62 21.24 -19.72
C ASN A 306 0.27 21.51 -18.24
N ALA A 307 -0.38 22.66 -17.95
CA ALA A 307 -0.81 23.05 -16.61
C ALA A 307 -1.75 22.05 -15.92
N GLU A 308 -2.53 21.28 -16.66
CA GLU A 308 -3.45 20.26 -16.12
C GLU A 308 -2.73 19.02 -15.59
N ASN A 309 -1.47 18.84 -16.00
CA ASN A 309 -0.63 17.72 -15.56
C ASN A 309 0.16 18.01 -14.28
N VAL A 310 0.10 19.24 -13.77
CA VAL A 310 0.74 19.60 -12.50
C VAL A 310 -0.36 20.07 -11.57
N ARG A 311 -0.62 19.30 -10.51
CA ARG A 311 -1.70 19.56 -9.55
C ARG A 311 -1.14 19.95 -8.20
N LEU A 312 -1.86 20.86 -7.54
CA LEU A 312 -1.59 21.30 -6.17
C LEU A 312 -2.60 20.66 -5.23
N PHE A 313 -2.33 20.74 -3.93
CA PHE A 313 -3.29 20.36 -2.87
C PHE A 313 -3.79 18.90 -2.99
N CYS A 314 -2.89 18.02 -3.41
CA CYS A 314 -3.18 16.61 -3.59
C CYS A 314 -2.77 15.80 -2.37
N SER A 315 -3.50 14.73 -2.07
CA SER A 315 -3.12 13.75 -1.05
C SER A 315 -3.55 12.36 -1.49
N PRO A 316 -2.74 11.32 -1.24
CA PRO A 316 -3.22 9.95 -1.34
C PRO A 316 -4.37 9.72 -0.35
N VAL A 317 -5.33 8.91 -0.76
CA VAL A 317 -6.44 8.48 0.08
C VAL A 317 -6.50 6.98 0.16
N ILE A 318 -6.94 6.47 1.30
CA ILE A 318 -7.09 5.04 1.57
C ILE A 318 -8.51 4.75 2.05
N ASN A 319 -9.08 3.64 1.59
CA ASN A 319 -10.41 3.17 1.99
C ASN A 319 -10.35 2.54 3.38
N LEU A 320 -10.14 3.36 4.41
CA LEU A 320 -10.18 2.96 5.81
C LEU A 320 -10.99 3.96 6.59
N PHE A 321 -11.90 3.46 7.43
CA PHE A 321 -12.74 4.27 8.28
C PHE A 321 -12.98 3.60 9.63
N GLU A 322 -13.19 4.41 10.65
CA GLU A 322 -13.47 3.95 12.00
C GLU A 322 -14.95 3.60 12.15
N LEU A 323 -15.22 2.50 12.84
CA LEU A 323 -16.56 2.05 13.20
C LEU A 323 -16.49 1.19 14.47
N ASP A 324 -17.64 0.97 15.08
CA ASP A 324 -17.77 0.01 16.17
C ASP A 324 -18.10 -1.38 15.60
N ALA A 325 -17.77 -2.44 16.35
CA ALA A 325 -18.26 -3.78 16.07
C ALA A 325 -19.55 -4.07 16.86
N GLU A 326 -20.30 -5.09 16.43
CA GLU A 326 -21.35 -5.67 17.27
C GLU A 326 -20.73 -6.19 18.59
N PRO A 327 -21.35 -5.91 19.76
CA PRO A 327 -20.85 -6.39 21.03
C PRO A 327 -20.74 -7.92 21.04
N ILE A 328 -19.64 -8.43 21.60
CA ILE A 328 -19.39 -9.86 21.72
C ILE A 328 -19.61 -10.26 23.17
N GLU A 329 -20.61 -11.10 23.42
CA GLU A 329 -20.80 -11.73 24.73
C GLU A 329 -19.84 -12.92 24.87
N ILE A 330 -19.05 -12.94 25.93
CA ILE A 330 -18.10 -14.00 26.22
C ILE A 330 -18.77 -15.03 27.13
N ASP A 331 -18.94 -16.25 26.62
CA ASP A 331 -19.48 -17.40 27.37
C ASP A 331 -18.41 -18.45 27.75
N HIS A 332 -17.16 -18.22 27.34
CA HIS A 332 -15.99 -19.10 27.58
C HIS A 332 -16.10 -20.50 26.99
N HIS A 333 -17.14 -20.81 26.22
CA HIS A 333 -17.25 -22.07 25.49
C HIS A 333 -16.48 -22.03 24.17
N GLU A 334 -16.36 -20.84 23.59
CA GLU A 334 -15.60 -20.59 22.38
C GLU A 334 -14.21 -20.05 22.70
N THR A 335 -13.22 -20.53 21.94
CA THR A 335 -11.82 -20.08 22.08
C THR A 335 -11.52 -18.81 21.28
N GLU A 336 -12.32 -18.52 20.26
CA GLU A 336 -12.13 -17.41 19.34
C GLU A 336 -13.51 -16.84 18.98
N TYR A 337 -13.64 -15.52 18.96
CA TYR A 337 -14.91 -14.84 18.72
C TYR A 337 -14.84 -14.03 17.43
N ARG A 338 -15.88 -14.13 16.59
CA ARG A 338 -15.94 -13.40 15.31
C ARG A 338 -16.25 -11.93 15.54
N VAL A 339 -15.48 -11.05 14.89
CA VAL A 339 -15.72 -9.61 14.89
C VAL A 339 -16.61 -9.24 13.71
N VAL A 340 -17.79 -8.72 14.00
CA VAL A 340 -18.75 -8.26 12.99
C VAL A 340 -18.85 -6.73 13.04
N PRO A 341 -18.50 -6.03 11.95
CA PRO A 341 -18.75 -4.59 11.79
C PRO A 341 -20.19 -4.18 12.11
N ALA A 342 -20.39 -3.18 12.98
CA ALA A 342 -21.73 -2.66 13.24
C ALA A 342 -22.23 -1.80 12.08
N GLY A 343 -23.48 -2.02 11.65
CA GLY A 343 -24.21 -1.12 10.75
C GLY A 343 -24.80 -1.75 9.49
N HIS A 344 -25.73 -1.02 8.85
CA HIS A 344 -26.49 -1.45 7.67
C HIS A 344 -25.66 -1.63 6.39
N GLN A 345 -24.37 -1.26 6.40
CA GLN A 345 -23.43 -1.47 5.30
C GLN A 345 -22.69 -2.83 5.40
N GLY A 346 -22.95 -3.63 6.44
CA GLY A 346 -22.16 -4.79 6.84
C GLY A 346 -21.96 -5.91 5.80
N GLU A 347 -22.77 -6.00 4.74
CA GLU A 347 -22.57 -7.02 3.68
C GLU A 347 -21.26 -6.80 2.88
N HIS A 348 -20.78 -5.56 2.77
CA HIS A 348 -19.59 -5.22 1.97
C HIS A 348 -18.46 -4.58 2.78
N VAL A 349 -18.59 -4.54 4.11
CA VAL A 349 -17.57 -4.01 5.00
C VAL A 349 -16.82 -5.17 5.62
N GLU A 350 -15.51 -5.20 5.44
CA GLU A 350 -14.60 -6.13 6.08
C GLU A 350 -13.86 -5.42 7.22
N THR A 351 -13.65 -6.13 8.33
CA THR A 351 -12.84 -5.63 9.46
C THR A 351 -11.37 -5.66 9.06
N TYR A 352 -10.74 -4.48 8.98
CA TYR A 352 -9.32 -4.33 8.64
C TYR A 352 -8.41 -4.53 9.86
N SER A 353 -8.77 -3.94 11.00
CA SER A 353 -8.06 -4.12 12.28
C SER A 353 -9.00 -3.92 13.46
N VAL A 354 -8.70 -4.61 14.57
CA VAL A 354 -9.22 -4.27 15.89
C VAL A 354 -8.25 -3.29 16.54
N ASP A 355 -8.75 -2.11 16.85
CA ASP A 355 -7.92 -1.00 17.34
C ASP A 355 -7.94 -0.93 18.87
N ALA A 356 -9.08 -1.21 19.48
CA ALA A 356 -9.23 -1.29 20.94
C ALA A 356 -10.37 -2.23 21.32
N ILE A 357 -10.21 -2.91 22.46
CA ILE A 357 -11.24 -3.74 23.08
C ILE A 357 -11.41 -3.29 24.53
N ALA A 358 -12.63 -2.89 24.88
CA ALA A 358 -13.05 -2.63 26.25
C ALA A 358 -14.06 -3.68 26.67
N THR A 359 -13.97 -4.13 27.91
CA THR A 359 -14.92 -5.09 28.50
C THR A 359 -15.73 -4.43 29.60
N PHE A 360 -16.97 -4.90 29.74
CA PHE A 360 -17.86 -4.63 30.85
C PHE A 360 -18.20 -5.95 31.53
N ASP A 361 -17.81 -6.07 32.80
CA ASP A 361 -18.14 -7.21 33.64
C ASP A 361 -19.59 -7.09 34.14
N HIS A 362 -20.40 -8.12 33.92
CA HIS A 362 -21.82 -8.14 34.29
C HIS A 362 -22.04 -8.14 35.81
N ASP A 363 -21.10 -8.69 36.60
CA ASP A 363 -21.22 -8.81 38.05
C ASP A 363 -20.71 -7.58 38.81
N THR A 364 -19.54 -7.08 38.41
CA THR A 364 -18.89 -5.95 39.10
C THR A 364 -19.26 -4.59 38.50
N ALA A 365 -19.81 -4.57 37.28
CA ALA A 365 -20.03 -3.37 36.47
C ALA A 365 -18.75 -2.52 36.27
N GLU A 366 -17.57 -3.13 36.47
CA GLU A 366 -16.29 -2.47 36.22
C GLU A 366 -15.91 -2.57 34.74
N ARG A 367 -15.24 -1.52 34.26
CA ARG A 367 -14.73 -1.44 32.90
C ARG A 367 -13.25 -1.72 32.88
N TYR A 368 -12.83 -2.63 32.00
CA TYR A 368 -11.42 -2.94 31.79
C TYR A 368 -11.02 -2.84 30.32
N GLU A 369 -9.73 -2.71 30.07
CA GLU A 369 -9.16 -2.61 28.72
C GLU A 369 -8.27 -3.82 28.45
N TYR A 370 -8.39 -4.39 27.26
CA TYR A 370 -7.50 -5.45 26.78
C TYR A 370 -6.35 -4.84 25.98
N VAL A 371 -5.13 -5.32 26.24
CA VAL A 371 -3.93 -4.84 25.54
C VAL A 371 -3.60 -5.76 24.34
N PRO A 372 -3.23 -5.23 23.16
CA PRO A 372 -2.81 -6.08 22.05
C PRO A 372 -1.58 -6.93 22.41
N PHE A 373 -1.61 -8.23 22.12
CA PHE A 373 -0.51 -9.15 22.41
C PHE A 373 0.81 -8.73 21.75
N ALA A 374 0.76 -8.16 20.54
CA ALA A 374 1.94 -7.69 19.80
C ALA A 374 2.68 -6.52 20.48
N THR A 375 2.04 -5.77 21.37
CA THR A 375 2.68 -4.70 22.15
C THR A 375 3.61 -5.27 23.24
N PHE A 376 3.55 -6.59 23.48
CA PHE A 376 4.43 -7.27 24.41
C PHE A 376 5.88 -7.17 23.93
N ARG A 377 6.65 -6.27 24.55
CA ARG A 377 8.10 -6.23 24.37
C ARG A 377 8.67 -7.51 24.96
N HIS A 378 8.94 -8.50 24.12
CA HIS A 378 9.95 -9.53 24.39
C HIS A 378 11.32 -8.85 24.49
N ARG A 379 11.57 -8.09 25.57
CA ARG A 379 12.94 -7.80 25.99
C ARG A 379 13.53 -9.16 26.31
N GLY A 380 14.38 -9.67 25.42
CA GLY A 380 15.01 -10.99 25.52
C GLY A 380 15.77 -11.16 26.83
N GLY A 381 15.06 -11.54 27.88
CA GLY A 381 15.58 -11.79 29.20
C GLY A 381 14.80 -12.92 29.85
N MET A 382 15.49 -13.70 30.68
CA MET A 382 14.93 -14.80 31.49
C MET A 382 13.98 -14.31 32.61
N LEU A 383 13.48 -13.08 32.54
CA LEU A 383 12.42 -12.56 33.39
C LEU A 383 11.08 -12.82 32.68
N ARG A 384 10.57 -14.05 32.89
CA ARG A 384 9.12 -14.29 32.97
C ARG A 384 8.55 -13.33 34.04
N HIS A 385 7.24 -13.10 34.07
CA HIS A 385 6.53 -12.06 34.88
C HIS A 385 6.69 -10.67 34.21
N GLU A 386 5.71 -10.10 33.53
CA GLU A 386 4.25 -10.09 33.74
C GLU A 386 3.57 -10.06 32.37
N ALA A 387 2.86 -11.10 31.96
CA ALA A 387 1.85 -10.90 30.92
C ALA A 387 0.80 -9.94 31.52
N PRO A 388 0.27 -8.96 30.77
CA PRO A 388 -0.80 -8.12 31.29
C PRO A 388 -1.98 -9.00 31.72
N GLU A 389 -2.75 -8.53 32.72
CA GLU A 389 -3.90 -9.27 33.25
C GLU A 389 -4.88 -9.70 32.16
N ARG A 390 -5.02 -8.88 31.11
CA ARG A 390 -5.89 -9.10 29.94
C ARG A 390 -5.17 -8.66 28.65
N TYR A 391 -5.05 -9.58 27.68
CA TYR A 391 -4.56 -9.29 26.33
C TYR A 391 -5.46 -9.90 25.26
N PHE A 392 -5.37 -9.36 24.05
CA PHE A 392 -6.07 -9.92 22.89
C PHE A 392 -5.11 -10.14 21.71
N HIS A 393 -5.46 -11.12 20.90
CA HIS A 393 -4.80 -11.44 19.64
C HIS A 393 -5.85 -11.52 18.53
N THR A 394 -5.53 -11.03 17.34
CA THR A 394 -6.43 -11.07 16.18
C THR A 394 -5.95 -12.07 15.16
N ARG A 395 -6.86 -12.87 14.59
CA ARG A 395 -6.60 -13.71 13.42
C ARG A 395 -7.51 -13.31 12.26
N VAL A 396 -6.99 -13.48 11.05
CA VAL A 396 -7.76 -13.25 9.83
C VAL A 396 -7.90 -14.58 9.11
N ARG A 397 -9.11 -14.92 8.66
CA ARG A 397 -9.39 -16.14 7.89
C ARG A 397 -10.22 -15.80 6.67
N SER A 398 -10.04 -16.56 5.59
CA SER A 398 -10.96 -16.48 4.45
C SER A 398 -12.29 -17.13 4.83
N GLY A 399 -13.36 -16.35 4.76
CA GLY A 399 -14.73 -16.78 4.99
C GLY A 399 -15.30 -17.57 3.81
N VAL A 400 -16.46 -18.19 4.01
CA VAL A 400 -17.13 -19.00 2.96
C VAL A 400 -17.58 -18.16 1.76
N SER A 401 -17.85 -16.87 1.98
CA SER A 401 -18.19 -15.90 0.93
C SER A 401 -16.96 -15.38 0.15
N GLY A 402 -15.75 -15.75 0.55
CA GLY A 402 -14.49 -15.21 0.01
C GLY A 402 -14.05 -13.88 0.60
N LEU A 403 -14.83 -13.28 1.51
CA LEU A 403 -14.44 -12.12 2.31
C LEU A 403 -13.55 -12.55 3.47
N HIS A 404 -12.68 -11.68 3.95
CA HIS A 404 -11.86 -11.98 5.12
C HIS A 404 -12.67 -11.70 6.40
N GLU A 405 -12.66 -12.69 7.29
CA GLU A 405 -13.29 -12.62 8.59
C GLU A 405 -12.21 -12.40 9.65
N MET A 406 -12.42 -11.41 10.51
CA MET A 406 -11.55 -11.15 11.65
C MET A 406 -12.10 -11.85 12.89
N TRP A 407 -11.21 -12.53 13.58
CA TRP A 407 -11.49 -13.25 14.82
C TRP A 407 -10.60 -12.73 15.93
N VAL A 408 -11.15 -12.58 17.12
CA VAL A 408 -10.45 -12.16 18.33
C VAL A 408 -10.29 -13.33 19.27
N ILE A 409 -9.09 -13.46 19.80
CA ILE A 409 -8.71 -14.42 20.83
C ILE A 409 -8.35 -13.60 22.06
N ILE A 410 -8.97 -13.94 23.17
CA ILE A 410 -8.76 -13.29 24.47
C ILE A 410 -7.92 -14.19 25.37
N GLY A 411 -7.10 -13.58 26.22
CA GLY A 411 -6.27 -14.28 27.19
C GLY A 411 -5.70 -13.32 28.23
N GLY A 412 -4.84 -13.82 29.12
CA GLY A 412 -4.20 -13.01 30.16
C GLY A 412 -4.09 -13.77 31.48
N HIS A 413 -3.33 -13.23 32.44
CA HIS A 413 -3.18 -13.88 33.74
C HIS A 413 -4.49 -13.96 34.54
N ALA A 414 -5.42 -13.03 34.34
CA ALA A 414 -6.75 -13.14 34.94
C ALA A 414 -7.48 -14.41 34.48
N TRP A 415 -7.30 -14.80 33.21
CA TRP A 415 -7.88 -16.02 32.65
C TRP A 415 -7.24 -17.31 33.17
N GLU A 416 -5.96 -17.25 33.55
CA GLU A 416 -5.21 -18.41 34.06
C GLU A 416 -5.35 -18.62 35.57
N THR A 417 -5.71 -17.57 36.32
CA THR A 417 -5.72 -17.56 37.79
C THR A 417 -7.10 -17.52 38.42
N MET A 418 -8.15 -17.12 37.67
CA MET A 418 -9.51 -17.10 38.19
C MET A 418 -10.13 -18.50 38.18
N ASP A 419 -10.72 -18.91 39.32
CA ASP A 419 -11.45 -20.18 39.45
C ASP A 419 -12.77 -20.18 38.65
N THR A 420 -13.35 -19.00 38.43
CA THR A 420 -14.56 -18.76 37.62
C THR A 420 -14.35 -17.54 36.74
N LEU A 421 -14.46 -17.72 35.42
CA LEU A 421 -14.34 -16.63 34.47
C LEU A 421 -15.66 -15.83 34.45
N PRO A 422 -15.63 -14.49 34.59
CA PRO A 422 -16.83 -13.67 34.55
C PRO A 422 -17.45 -13.68 33.15
N GLU A 423 -18.78 -13.69 33.07
CA GLU A 423 -19.46 -13.35 31.83
C GLU A 423 -19.24 -11.87 31.55
N GLU A 424 -18.72 -11.55 30.37
CA GLU A 424 -18.28 -10.20 30.02
C GLU A 424 -18.81 -9.83 28.63
N SER A 425 -19.17 -8.56 28.43
CA SER A 425 -19.53 -8.02 27.12
C SER A 425 -18.39 -7.18 26.57
N LEU A 426 -17.86 -7.57 25.41
CA LEU A 426 -16.79 -6.85 24.72
C LEU A 426 -17.36 -5.78 23.80
N SER A 427 -16.89 -4.55 23.98
CA SER A 427 -17.06 -3.44 23.05
C SER A 427 -15.77 -3.23 22.27
N LEU A 428 -15.84 -3.38 20.95
CA LEU A 428 -14.67 -3.29 20.08
C LEU A 428 -14.76 -2.05 19.18
N ARG A 429 -13.69 -1.27 19.16
CA ARG A 429 -13.44 -0.26 18.13
C ARG A 429 -12.61 -0.88 17.03
N VAL A 430 -13.08 -0.77 15.80
CA VAL A 430 -12.44 -1.38 14.65
C VAL A 430 -12.25 -0.39 13.52
N THR A 431 -11.22 -0.62 12.70
CA THR A 431 -11.09 0.01 11.40
C THR A 431 -11.68 -0.93 10.37
N GLY A 432 -12.57 -0.41 9.52
CA GLY A 432 -13.21 -1.13 8.43
C GLY A 432 -12.70 -0.68 7.07
N THR A 433 -12.87 -1.56 6.09
CA THR A 433 -12.65 -1.29 4.67
C THR A 433 -13.82 -1.86 3.88
N ASN A 434 -14.10 -1.29 2.71
CA ASN A 434 -15.02 -1.92 1.78
C ASN A 434 -14.28 -3.07 1.07
N GLY A 435 -14.85 -4.27 1.16
CA GLY A 435 -14.29 -5.51 0.64
C GLY A 435 -14.51 -5.70 -0.86
N LEU A 436 -14.92 -6.91 -1.25
CA LEU A 436 -15.23 -7.24 -2.64
C LEU A 436 -16.44 -6.46 -3.18
N LEU A 437 -16.16 -5.33 -3.83
CA LEU A 437 -17.13 -4.56 -4.61
C LEU A 437 -16.98 -4.83 -6.13
N PRO A 438 -18.03 -4.60 -6.93
CA PRO A 438 -17.95 -4.74 -8.38
C PRO A 438 -16.84 -3.87 -8.99
N ARG A 439 -15.87 -4.50 -9.67
CA ARG A 439 -14.67 -3.84 -10.22
C ARG A 439 -14.97 -2.62 -11.10
N LYS A 440 -16.00 -2.71 -11.94
CA LYS A 440 -16.42 -1.59 -12.81
C LYS A 440 -16.96 -0.43 -11.99
N GLY A 441 -17.81 -0.73 -11.00
CA GLY A 441 -18.40 0.26 -10.12
C GLY A 441 -17.35 1.04 -9.33
N LEU A 442 -16.33 0.38 -8.78
CA LEU A 442 -15.28 1.04 -8.00
C LEU A 442 -14.33 1.89 -8.86
N ARG A 443 -13.98 1.44 -10.07
CA ARG A 443 -13.08 2.19 -10.98
C ARG A 443 -13.73 3.42 -11.61
N GLU A 444 -15.04 3.36 -11.83
CA GLU A 444 -15.83 4.46 -12.37
C GLU A 444 -16.36 5.38 -11.27
N ALA A 445 -16.25 4.99 -9.99
CA ALA A 445 -16.67 5.83 -8.88
C ALA A 445 -15.78 7.07 -8.78
N SER A 446 -16.40 8.25 -8.91
CA SER A 446 -15.79 9.52 -8.55
C SER A 446 -15.67 9.62 -7.02
N LEU A 447 -14.59 10.26 -6.56
CA LEU A 447 -14.47 10.72 -5.17
C LEU A 447 -14.67 12.23 -5.18
N ASP A 448 -15.93 12.66 -5.11
CA ASP A 448 -16.36 14.05 -5.34
C ASP A 448 -16.99 14.72 -4.12
N GLU A 449 -17.30 13.97 -3.07
CA GLU A 449 -17.97 14.47 -1.87
C GLU A 449 -17.06 14.41 -0.64
N LEU A 450 -16.98 15.51 0.10
CA LEU A 450 -16.40 15.51 1.46
C LEU A 450 -17.41 14.91 2.44
N ALA A 451 -17.02 13.87 3.15
CA ALA A 451 -17.90 13.23 4.13
C ALA A 451 -18.12 14.08 5.39
N ALA A 452 -17.17 14.98 5.67
CA ALA A 452 -17.21 15.93 6.77
C ALA A 452 -16.77 17.31 6.30
N SER A 453 -17.37 18.36 6.87
CA SER A 453 -16.98 19.74 6.58
C SER A 453 -15.54 19.98 7.02
N THR A 454 -14.69 20.35 6.06
CA THR A 454 -13.29 20.72 6.31
C THR A 454 -13.13 22.23 6.06
N PRO A 455 -12.55 22.99 7.00
CA PRO A 455 -12.35 24.43 6.81
C PRO A 455 -11.59 24.75 5.53
N ASN A 456 -12.03 25.79 4.82
CA ASN A 456 -11.39 26.32 3.61
C ASN A 456 -11.23 25.37 2.42
N VAL A 457 -11.88 24.19 2.47
CA VAL A 457 -12.00 23.26 1.33
C VAL A 457 -13.44 23.30 0.81
N SER A 458 -13.62 23.59 -0.47
CA SER A 458 -14.93 23.67 -1.12
C SER A 458 -15.41 22.33 -1.68
N GLY A 459 -14.47 21.44 -2.00
CA GLY A 459 -14.77 20.14 -2.59
C GLY A 459 -13.53 19.30 -2.77
N VAL A 460 -13.73 18.10 -3.29
CA VAL A 460 -12.69 17.12 -3.55
C VAL A 460 -12.93 16.52 -4.94
N ARG A 461 -11.87 16.09 -5.60
CA ARG A 461 -11.97 15.27 -6.82
C ARG A 461 -10.87 14.24 -6.86
N ASN A 462 -11.15 13.04 -7.34
CA ASN A 462 -10.10 12.07 -7.64
C ASN A 462 -9.33 12.43 -8.91
N LEU A 463 -8.01 12.27 -8.86
CA LEU A 463 -7.10 12.37 -10.00
C LEU A 463 -6.80 11.00 -10.60
N VAL A 464 -6.75 9.98 -9.74
CA VAL A 464 -6.48 8.59 -10.12
C VAL A 464 -7.70 7.75 -9.80
N SER A 465 -8.10 6.85 -10.70
CA SER A 465 -9.20 5.91 -10.42
C SER A 465 -8.88 5.04 -9.20
N PRO A 466 -9.84 4.79 -8.30
CA PRO A 466 -9.60 3.95 -7.14
C PRO A 466 -9.10 2.55 -7.52
N THR A 467 -8.07 2.07 -6.81
CA THR A 467 -7.54 0.73 -7.00
C THR A 467 -8.49 -0.33 -6.45
N LEU A 468 -8.32 -1.59 -6.85
CA LEU A 468 -9.03 -2.70 -6.24
C LEU A 468 -8.31 -3.12 -4.94
N PRO A 469 -9.05 -3.56 -3.90
CA PRO A 469 -8.43 -4.19 -2.74
C PRO A 469 -7.57 -5.40 -3.17
N LEU A 470 -6.39 -5.52 -2.56
CA LEU A 470 -5.46 -6.62 -2.81
C LEU A 470 -5.33 -7.46 -1.55
N TYR A 471 -5.56 -8.76 -1.65
CA TYR A 471 -5.41 -9.68 -0.53
C TYR A 471 -4.01 -10.31 -0.54
N PRO A 472 -3.45 -10.62 0.64
CA PRO A 472 -2.13 -11.23 0.71
C PRO A 472 -2.13 -12.61 0.02
N PRO A 473 -1.07 -12.96 -0.72
CA PRO A 473 -0.98 -14.26 -1.37
C PRO A 473 -0.81 -15.37 -0.33
N THR A 474 -1.63 -16.42 -0.45
CA THR A 474 -1.61 -17.59 0.45
C THR A 474 -0.92 -18.82 -0.15
N GLU A 475 -0.51 -18.76 -1.42
CA GLU A 475 0.08 -19.91 -2.14
C GLU A 475 1.59 -20.11 -1.85
N ASP A 476 2.10 -21.29 -2.20
CA ASP A 476 3.54 -21.59 -2.36
C ASP A 476 4.46 -21.24 -1.18
N ARG A 477 3.99 -21.47 0.06
CA ARG A 477 4.77 -21.20 1.27
C ARG A 477 5.26 -19.75 1.32
N PHE A 478 4.43 -18.81 0.86
CA PHE A 478 4.72 -17.38 0.81
C PHE A 478 5.29 -16.85 2.13
N GLN A 479 4.67 -17.22 3.26
CA GLN A 479 5.08 -16.81 4.60
C GLN A 479 6.52 -17.22 4.93
N TRP A 480 6.94 -18.43 4.54
CA TRP A 480 8.32 -18.90 4.72
C TRP A 480 9.33 -18.13 3.86
N ARG A 481 8.95 -17.78 2.63
CA ARG A 481 9.80 -16.96 1.75
C ARG A 481 9.99 -15.55 2.32
N VAL A 482 8.94 -14.97 2.90
CA VAL A 482 9.01 -13.68 3.60
C VAL A 482 9.93 -13.77 4.82
N LEU A 483 9.75 -14.78 5.68
CA LEU A 483 10.64 -14.99 6.84
C LEU A 483 12.10 -15.17 6.43
N SER A 484 12.36 -15.92 5.36
CA SER A 484 13.71 -16.13 4.83
C SER A 484 14.33 -14.84 4.29
N HIS A 485 13.52 -13.96 3.71
CA HIS A 485 13.95 -12.67 3.19
C HIS A 485 14.36 -11.65 4.29
N LEU A 486 13.78 -11.78 5.48
CA LEU A 486 14.12 -10.96 6.65
C LEU A 486 15.47 -11.31 7.29
N ALA A 487 16.15 -12.37 6.83
CA ALA A 487 17.42 -12.79 7.38
C ALA A 487 18.54 -11.75 7.13
N PRO A 488 19.40 -11.42 8.13
CA PRO A 488 20.43 -10.38 8.02
C PRO A 488 21.45 -10.60 6.90
N ASN A 489 21.73 -11.86 6.54
CA ASN A 489 22.73 -12.21 5.53
C ASN A 489 22.24 -12.02 4.08
N PHE A 490 21.07 -11.41 3.86
CA PHE A 490 20.47 -11.26 2.54
C PHE A 490 21.38 -10.52 1.55
N LEU A 491 22.08 -9.46 2.00
CA LEU A 491 23.00 -8.72 1.13
C LEU A 491 24.11 -9.63 0.57
N SER A 492 24.70 -10.49 1.39
CA SER A 492 25.84 -11.33 0.99
C SER A 492 25.52 -12.39 -0.06
N MET A 493 24.24 -12.73 -0.25
CA MET A 493 23.78 -13.75 -1.19
C MET A 493 23.12 -13.16 -2.45
N MET A 494 23.21 -11.84 -2.65
CA MET A 494 22.39 -11.18 -3.65
C MET A 494 22.97 -11.34 -5.06
N ASN A 495 22.18 -11.98 -5.91
CA ASN A 495 22.34 -12.00 -7.35
C ASN A 495 21.03 -11.56 -8.00
N ALA A 496 20.98 -11.51 -9.34
CA ALA A 496 19.79 -11.08 -10.06
C ALA A 496 18.55 -11.97 -9.77
N GLU A 497 18.73 -13.29 -9.62
CA GLU A 497 17.64 -14.22 -9.33
C GLU A 497 17.06 -14.00 -7.92
N VAL A 498 17.93 -13.84 -6.93
CA VAL A 498 17.56 -13.57 -5.54
C VAL A 498 16.87 -12.23 -5.42
N LEU A 499 17.37 -11.18 -6.07
CA LEU A 499 16.73 -9.86 -6.06
C LEU A 499 15.34 -9.91 -6.71
N ARG A 500 15.20 -10.57 -7.87
CA ARG A 500 13.88 -10.79 -8.50
C ARG A 500 12.93 -11.56 -7.59
N GLY A 501 13.41 -12.65 -6.99
CA GLY A 501 12.62 -13.49 -6.10
C GLY A 501 12.17 -12.78 -4.82
N ALA A 502 13.01 -11.89 -4.29
CA ALA A 502 12.67 -11.05 -3.14
C ALA A 502 11.66 -9.98 -3.50
N LEU A 503 11.90 -9.20 -4.56
CA LEU A 503 10.98 -8.15 -5.01
C LEU A 503 9.62 -8.72 -5.45
N ALA A 504 9.59 -9.93 -6.02
CA ALA A 504 8.35 -10.62 -6.37
C ALA A 504 7.45 -10.92 -5.16
N LEU A 505 7.97 -10.96 -3.93
CA LEU A 505 7.14 -11.12 -2.73
C LEU A 505 6.25 -9.89 -2.45
N TYR A 506 6.60 -8.75 -3.05
CA TYR A 506 5.93 -7.47 -2.85
C TYR A 506 4.93 -7.15 -3.97
N ASP A 507 4.95 -7.90 -5.08
CA ASP A 507 4.01 -7.72 -6.18
C ASP A 507 2.76 -8.58 -5.97
N TRP A 508 1.75 -7.99 -5.33
CA TRP A 508 0.44 -8.64 -5.12
C TRP A 508 -0.55 -8.36 -6.26
N THR A 509 -0.18 -7.49 -7.20
CA THR A 509 -1.08 -7.02 -8.27
C THR A 509 -1.18 -8.02 -9.43
N ASN A 510 -0.17 -8.88 -9.59
CA ASN A 510 0.02 -9.76 -10.75
C ASN A 510 -0.02 -9.01 -12.10
N GLU A 511 0.32 -7.72 -12.11
CA GLU A 511 0.35 -6.91 -13.32
C GLU A 511 1.49 -7.34 -14.25
N GLU A 512 1.17 -7.42 -15.54
CA GLU A 512 2.16 -7.74 -16.58
C GLU A 512 3.33 -6.76 -16.60
N LEU A 513 3.08 -5.49 -16.28
CA LEU A 513 4.11 -4.46 -16.26
C LEU A 513 5.11 -4.67 -15.12
N ASN A 514 4.65 -5.07 -13.94
CA ASN A 514 5.54 -5.41 -12.81
C ASN A 514 6.37 -6.66 -13.12
N ARG A 515 5.76 -7.70 -13.69
CA ARG A 515 6.49 -8.90 -14.13
C ARG A 515 7.58 -8.59 -15.15
N ARG A 516 7.29 -7.71 -16.12
CA ARG A 516 8.28 -7.25 -17.09
C ARG A 516 9.43 -6.50 -16.43
N ARG A 517 9.16 -5.55 -15.53
CA ARG A 517 10.20 -4.83 -14.78
C ARG A 517 11.10 -5.77 -13.99
N LEU A 518 10.51 -6.73 -13.28
CA LEU A 518 11.26 -7.74 -12.53
C LEU A 518 12.13 -8.57 -13.47
N ALA A 519 11.59 -9.03 -14.61
CA ALA A 519 12.36 -9.73 -15.62
C ALA A 519 13.48 -8.87 -16.24
N GLY A 520 13.29 -7.54 -16.26
CA GLY A 520 14.27 -6.55 -16.71
C GLY A 520 15.51 -6.40 -15.82
N ILE A 521 15.53 -7.01 -14.63
CA ILE A 521 16.73 -7.09 -13.80
C ILE A 521 17.65 -8.17 -14.40
N LEU A 522 18.72 -7.77 -15.07
CA LEU A 522 19.58 -8.69 -15.82
C LEU A 522 20.75 -9.22 -14.98
N HIS A 523 21.45 -8.32 -14.30
CA HIS A 523 22.63 -8.65 -13.51
C HIS A 523 22.68 -7.83 -12.22
N VAL A 524 23.23 -8.41 -11.17
CA VAL A 524 23.49 -7.73 -9.90
C VAL A 524 24.89 -8.16 -9.47
N SER A 525 25.76 -7.19 -9.23
CA SER A 525 27.10 -7.40 -8.71
C SER A 525 27.30 -6.57 -7.44
N GLN A 526 28.26 -7.00 -6.63
CA GLN A 526 28.60 -6.36 -5.38
C GLN A 526 30.11 -6.23 -5.28
N GLU A 527 30.58 -5.06 -4.88
CA GLU A 527 31.98 -4.78 -4.67
C GLU A 527 32.18 -4.12 -3.31
N MET A 528 33.15 -4.62 -2.53
CA MET A 528 33.55 -3.98 -1.28
C MET A 528 34.38 -2.75 -1.62
N ILE A 529 33.99 -1.60 -1.07
CA ILE A 529 34.67 -0.32 -1.24
C ILE A 529 35.16 0.21 0.10
N GLU A 530 36.28 0.92 0.08
CA GLU A 530 36.83 1.60 1.25
C GLU A 530 36.97 3.09 0.93
N GLU A 531 36.40 3.94 1.77
CA GLU A 531 36.46 5.40 1.61
C GLU A 531 37.05 6.02 2.88
N VAL A 532 37.93 7.00 2.72
CA VAL A 532 38.48 7.76 3.85
C VAL A 532 37.58 8.95 4.12
N SER A 533 36.87 8.93 5.25
CA SER A 533 35.99 10.03 5.67
C SER A 533 36.32 10.43 7.11
N GLY A 534 36.46 11.73 7.38
CA GLY A 534 36.75 12.24 8.72
C GLY A 534 38.04 11.73 9.38
N GLY A 535 39.00 11.21 8.62
CA GLY A 535 40.25 10.63 9.12
C GLY A 535 40.19 9.14 9.50
N ALA A 536 39.06 8.46 9.26
CA ALA A 536 38.92 7.02 9.42
C ALA A 536 38.62 6.33 8.07
N VAL A 537 38.99 5.05 7.95
CA VAL A 537 38.58 4.21 6.81
C VAL A 537 37.19 3.65 7.11
N GLU A 538 36.22 4.04 6.32
CA GLU A 538 34.88 3.47 6.33
C GLU A 538 34.76 2.40 5.25
N ARG A 539 34.17 1.25 5.59
CA ARG A 539 33.87 0.18 4.64
C ARG A 539 32.45 0.35 4.10
N GLY A 540 32.28 0.04 2.83
CA GLY A 540 30.98 0.00 2.19
C GLY A 540 30.86 -1.09 1.14
N VAL A 541 29.64 -1.26 0.65
CA VAL A 541 29.31 -2.14 -0.47
C VAL A 541 28.72 -1.30 -1.58
N LEU A 542 29.35 -1.33 -2.75
CA LEU A 542 28.77 -0.86 -4.01
C LEU A 542 27.93 -2.00 -4.59
N ILE A 543 26.64 -1.77 -4.71
CA ILE A 543 25.71 -2.67 -5.38
C ILE A 543 25.45 -2.11 -6.77
N GLU A 544 25.86 -2.83 -7.80
CA GLU A 544 25.60 -2.45 -9.20
C GLU A 544 24.49 -3.35 -9.76
N VAL A 545 23.42 -2.72 -10.26
CA VAL A 545 22.26 -3.39 -10.83
C VAL A 545 22.15 -3.03 -12.30
N THR A 546 22.26 -4.04 -13.17
CA THR A 546 22.09 -3.88 -14.61
C THR A 546 20.65 -4.15 -15.01
N LEU A 547 20.00 -3.16 -15.62
CA LEU A 547 18.60 -3.19 -16.02
C LEU A 547 18.46 -3.12 -17.53
N ASP A 548 17.49 -3.86 -18.09
CA ASP A 548 17.01 -3.64 -19.47
C ASP A 548 16.02 -2.48 -19.49
N ALA A 549 16.40 -1.35 -20.09
CA ALA A 549 15.55 -0.16 -20.14
C ALA A 549 14.25 -0.39 -20.92
N HIS A 550 14.18 -1.38 -21.84
CA HIS A 550 12.95 -1.70 -22.57
C HIS A 550 11.89 -2.39 -21.71
N ALA A 551 12.28 -2.94 -20.57
CA ALA A 551 11.35 -3.54 -19.61
C ALA A 551 10.59 -2.48 -18.78
N PHE A 552 10.99 -1.21 -18.86
CA PHE A 552 10.45 -0.09 -18.10
C PHE A 552 9.73 0.90 -19.02
N SER A 553 8.86 1.73 -18.44
CA SER A 553 8.13 2.79 -19.15
C SER A 553 8.99 4.06 -19.32
N GLY A 554 10.17 3.91 -19.92
CA GLY A 554 11.13 4.99 -20.14
C GLY A 554 12.15 5.16 -18.99
N GLU A 555 13.09 6.09 -19.18
CA GLU A 555 14.20 6.32 -18.24
C GLU A 555 13.72 6.80 -16.86
N GLY A 556 12.61 7.56 -16.81
CA GLY A 556 12.07 8.02 -15.53
C GLY A 556 11.58 6.88 -14.63
N ASP A 557 10.99 5.83 -15.21
CA ASP A 557 10.56 4.63 -14.47
C ASP A 557 11.79 3.87 -13.93
N VAL A 558 12.87 3.78 -14.72
CA VAL A 558 14.16 3.20 -14.29
C VAL A 558 14.75 3.97 -13.10
N MET A 559 14.75 5.30 -13.17
CA MET A 559 15.33 6.14 -12.10
C MET A 559 14.47 6.12 -10.84
N LEU A 560 13.14 6.07 -10.98
CA LEU A 560 12.24 5.91 -9.84
C LEU A 560 12.43 4.54 -9.17
N PHE A 561 12.54 3.47 -9.96
CA PHE A 561 12.88 2.14 -9.46
C PHE A 561 14.25 2.12 -8.77
N GLY A 562 15.22 2.88 -9.29
CA GLY A 562 16.52 3.05 -8.66
C GLY A 562 16.47 3.77 -7.32
N GLU A 563 15.65 4.80 -7.19
CA GLU A 563 15.42 5.48 -5.90
C GLU A 563 14.80 4.53 -4.87
N LEU A 564 13.86 3.68 -5.29
CA LEU A 564 13.30 2.62 -4.45
C LEU A 564 14.38 1.63 -3.98
N LEU A 565 15.19 1.11 -4.92
CA LEU A 565 16.27 0.17 -4.60
C LEU A 565 17.32 0.80 -3.68
N HIS A 566 17.64 2.07 -3.89
CA HIS A 566 18.59 2.80 -3.05
C HIS A 566 18.12 2.83 -1.58
N ARG A 567 16.84 3.12 -1.35
CA ARG A 567 16.26 3.14 0.00
C ARG A 567 16.13 1.74 0.59
N PHE A 568 15.78 0.76 -0.23
CA PHE A 568 15.73 -0.65 0.16
C PHE A 568 17.10 -1.16 0.62
N PHE A 569 18.16 -0.94 -0.15
CA PHE A 569 19.52 -1.34 0.25
C PHE A 569 20.05 -0.51 1.42
N GLY A 570 19.63 0.75 1.54
CA GLY A 570 19.90 1.58 2.72
C GLY A 570 19.33 0.99 4.01
N ALA A 571 18.21 0.26 3.93
CA ALA A 571 17.61 -0.40 5.08
C ALA A 571 18.42 -1.62 5.58
N TYR A 572 19.21 -2.25 4.71
CA TYR A 572 20.15 -3.31 5.08
C TYR A 572 21.55 -2.81 5.47
N ALA A 573 21.81 -1.50 5.40
CA ALA A 573 23.09 -0.96 5.81
C ALA A 573 23.32 -1.24 7.30
N GLU A 574 24.49 -1.76 7.65
CA GLU A 574 24.88 -1.97 9.05
C GLU A 574 25.51 -0.69 9.61
N ILE A 575 25.67 -0.60 10.94
CA ILE A 575 26.35 0.54 11.58
C ILE A 575 27.78 0.73 11.02
N ASN A 576 28.45 -0.38 10.73
CA ASN A 576 29.85 -0.41 10.31
C ASN A 576 30.04 -0.46 8.79
N LEU A 577 28.95 -0.45 8.02
CA LEU A 577 28.97 -0.65 6.58
C LEU A 577 28.00 0.29 5.88
N PHE A 578 28.50 1.17 5.01
CA PHE A 578 27.63 1.99 4.16
C PHE A 578 27.27 1.25 2.85
N THR A 579 26.15 1.59 2.24
CA THR A 579 25.74 1.05 0.94
C THR A 579 25.69 2.16 -0.11
N THR A 580 26.11 1.83 -1.32
CA THR A 580 26.01 2.70 -2.50
C THR A 580 25.35 1.92 -3.63
N LEU A 581 24.42 2.54 -4.35
CA LEU A 581 23.76 1.93 -5.51
C LEU A 581 24.27 2.56 -6.80
N ALA A 582 24.59 1.72 -7.78
CA ALA A 582 24.76 2.10 -9.17
C ALA A 582 23.76 1.33 -10.05
N ILE A 583 23.11 2.02 -10.99
CA ILE A 583 22.29 1.40 -12.03
C ILE A 583 22.97 1.56 -13.37
N VAL A 584 23.09 0.45 -14.09
CA VAL A 584 23.55 0.40 -15.47
C VAL A 584 22.36 0.07 -16.37
N SER A 585 21.94 1.03 -17.18
CA SER A 585 20.83 0.83 -18.12
C SER A 585 21.35 0.29 -19.46
N LEU A 586 20.81 -0.84 -19.92
CA LEU A 586 21.04 -1.36 -21.27
C LEU A 586 19.85 -0.98 -22.18
N PRO A 587 20.09 -0.66 -23.47
CA PRO A 587 21.35 -0.78 -24.21
C PRO A 587 22.25 0.48 -24.15
N SER A 588 21.81 1.58 -23.56
CA SER A 588 22.55 2.86 -23.52
C SER A 588 23.90 2.76 -22.83
N ARG A 589 24.08 1.77 -21.94
CA ARG A 589 25.23 1.61 -21.03
C ARG A 589 25.46 2.86 -20.17
N SER A 590 24.40 3.64 -19.92
CA SER A 590 24.47 4.77 -19.00
C SER A 590 24.53 4.23 -17.58
N ARG A 591 25.50 4.74 -16.80
CA ARG A 591 25.70 4.38 -15.40
C ARG A 591 25.32 5.56 -14.53
N THR A 592 24.36 5.35 -13.63
CA THR A 592 23.87 6.37 -12.69
C THR A 592 24.13 5.91 -11.27
N GLU A 593 24.71 6.76 -10.44
CA GLU A 593 24.99 6.46 -9.04
C GLU A 593 24.08 7.24 -8.08
N TRP A 594 23.80 6.63 -6.94
CA TRP A 594 23.10 7.25 -5.82
C TRP A 594 24.10 7.62 -4.72
N PRO A 595 23.78 8.62 -3.88
CA PRO A 595 24.62 8.98 -2.75
C PRO A 595 24.77 7.80 -1.76
N ARG A 596 25.80 7.84 -0.91
CA ARG A 596 26.00 6.82 0.12
C ARG A 596 24.83 6.81 1.12
N SER A 597 24.38 5.61 1.49
CA SER A 597 23.39 5.39 2.55
C SER A 597 24.04 4.68 3.72
N LYS A 598 23.81 5.16 4.94
CA LYS A 598 24.34 4.56 6.17
C LYS A 598 23.23 4.54 7.21
N ALA A 599 23.03 3.40 7.86
CA ALA A 599 22.07 3.31 8.93
C ALA A 599 22.55 4.10 10.15
N GLN A 600 21.68 4.96 10.69
CA GLN A 600 21.96 5.69 11.94
C GLN A 600 21.71 4.82 13.19
N ARG A 601 21.11 3.62 13.03
CA ARG A 601 20.81 2.64 14.08
C ARG A 601 21.07 1.22 13.56
N ALA A 602 21.38 0.29 14.46
CA ALA A 602 21.56 -1.13 14.13
C ALA A 602 20.31 -1.67 13.42
N PRO A 603 20.45 -2.47 12.34
CA PRO A 603 19.38 -3.35 11.91
C PRO A 603 19.29 -4.48 12.95
N LEU A 604 18.32 -4.33 13.86
CA LEU A 604 17.99 -5.18 15.02
C LEU A 604 18.79 -4.90 16.31
#